data_AF-A0A533S4P5-F1
#
_entry.id   AF-A0A533S4P5-F1
#
_cell.length_a   1.000
_cell.length_b   1.000
_cell.length_c   1.000
_cell.angle_alpha   90.00
_cell.angle_beta   90.00
_cell.angle_gamma   90.00
#
_symmetry.space_group_name_H-M   'P 1'
#
loop_
_entity.id
_entity.type
_entity.pdbx_description
1 polymer ?
#
loop_
_entity_poly.entity_id
_entity_poly.type
_entity_poly.pdbx_seq_one_letter_code
_entity_poly.pdbx_strand_id
1 'polypeptide(L)'
;MRNKFLGTGEPGYRPVRKMRIILNGLRFSVLNDASVAYKVVISLFTIGISCYFEQWIDLMAILIVTGLMLASELFNSSIEAICDFLVTEENEKIGVIKDISAAATGVAILVWLLVMVYEYYHIFQRVFG
;
A
#
# COMPACT_ATOMS: atom_id res chain seq x y z
N MET A 1 -12.47 -1.03 -28.18
CA MET A 1 -13.58 -0.07 -27.92
C MET A 1 -12.97 1.29 -27.61
N ARG A 2 -13.33 2.34 -28.36
CA ARG A 2 -12.80 3.71 -28.27
C ARG A 2 -13.54 4.42 -27.12
N ASN A 3 -12.83 4.96 -26.13
CA ASN A 3 -13.45 5.66 -24.99
C ASN A 3 -14.16 6.93 -25.50
N LYS A 4 -15.47 6.81 -25.77
CA LYS A 4 -16.30 7.90 -26.31
C LYS A 4 -16.72 8.93 -25.24
N PHE A 5 -16.34 8.70 -23.97
CA PHE A 5 -16.85 9.47 -22.83
C PHE A 5 -16.02 10.69 -22.43
N LEU A 6 -14.72 10.75 -22.76
CA LEU A 6 -13.83 11.82 -22.25
C LEU A 6 -13.17 12.68 -23.32
N GLY A 7 -13.38 12.40 -24.62
CA GLY A 7 -12.83 13.24 -25.72
C GLY A 7 -11.30 13.36 -25.76
N THR A 8 -10.57 12.71 -24.85
CA THR A 8 -9.12 12.66 -24.86
C THR A 8 -8.69 11.73 -25.98
N GLY A 9 -7.92 12.24 -26.95
CA GLY A 9 -7.45 11.52 -28.15
C GLY A 9 -6.47 10.36 -27.89
N GLU A 10 -6.59 9.69 -26.74
CA GLU A 10 -5.75 8.57 -26.35
C GLU A 10 -6.20 7.28 -27.06
N PRO A 11 -5.28 6.51 -27.69
CA PRO A 11 -5.62 5.29 -28.39
C PRO A 11 -6.12 4.21 -27.42
N GLY A 12 -6.96 3.29 -27.91
CA GLY A 12 -7.68 2.28 -27.13
C GLY A 12 -6.83 1.43 -26.17
N TYR A 13 -7.51 0.80 -25.21
CA TYR A 13 -6.97 -0.01 -24.10
C TYR A 13 -5.62 -0.70 -24.40
N ARG A 14 -4.52 -0.16 -23.85
CA ARG A 14 -3.17 -0.75 -23.92
C ARG A 14 -2.78 -1.34 -22.57
N PRO A 15 -2.90 -2.67 -22.35
CA PRO A 15 -2.65 -3.29 -21.04
C PRO A 15 -1.22 -3.03 -20.53
N VAL A 16 -0.22 -3.09 -21.42
CA VAL A 16 1.19 -2.84 -21.08
C VAL A 16 1.41 -1.40 -20.56
N ARG A 17 0.73 -0.41 -21.15
CA ARG A 17 0.82 0.99 -20.69
C ARG A 17 0.22 1.15 -19.30
N LYS A 18 -0.91 0.50 -19.02
CA LYS A 18 -1.53 0.52 -17.68
C LYS A 18 -0.63 -0.11 -16.62
N MET A 19 -0.02 -1.26 -16.92
CA MET A 19 0.92 -1.92 -15.99
C MET A 19 2.11 -1.02 -15.68
N ARG A 20 2.67 -0.32 -16.68
CA ARG A 20 3.76 0.65 -16.45
C ARG A 20 3.33 1.80 -15.54
N ILE A 21 2.10 2.32 -15.70
CA ILE A 21 1.58 3.39 -14.85
C ILE A 21 1.47 2.93 -13.39
N ILE A 22 0.92 1.73 -13.16
CA ILE A 22 0.79 1.14 -11.82
C ILE A 22 2.17 0.96 -11.19
N LEU A 23 3.12 0.37 -11.93
CA LEU A 23 4.49 0.15 -11.44
C LEU A 23 5.23 1.46 -11.13
N ASN A 24 5.03 2.50 -11.94
CA ASN A 24 5.64 3.80 -11.69
C ASN A 24 5.09 4.45 -10.41
N GLY A 25 3.77 4.39 -10.19
CA GLY A 25 3.15 4.92 -8.97
C GLY A 25 3.61 4.15 -7.72
N LEU A 26 3.63 2.82 -7.80
CA LEU A 26 4.11 1.97 -6.71
C LEU A 26 5.60 2.22 -6.42
N ARG A 27 6.44 2.28 -7.46
CA ARG A 27 7.87 2.56 -7.31
C ARG A 27 8.11 3.94 -6.68
N PHE A 28 7.33 4.94 -7.07
CA PHE A 28 7.44 6.28 -6.50
C PHE A 28 7.15 6.27 -5.00
N SER A 29 6.06 5.64 -4.55
CA SER A 29 5.74 5.57 -3.12
C SER A 29 6.75 4.75 -2.33
N VAL A 30 7.13 3.56 -2.82
CA VAL A 30 8.05 2.67 -2.11
C VAL A 30 9.48 3.23 -2.04
N LEU A 31 9.95 3.97 -3.05
CA LEU A 31 11.33 4.49 -3.04
C LEU A 31 11.46 5.85 -2.35
N ASN A 32 10.41 6.68 -2.36
CA ASN A 32 10.49 8.00 -1.74
C ASN A 32 10.10 7.98 -0.26
N ASP A 33 9.30 6.99 0.17
CA ASP A 33 8.92 6.85 1.58
C ASP A 33 9.57 5.62 2.20
N ALA A 34 10.57 5.87 3.06
CA ALA A 34 11.26 4.83 3.82
C ALA A 34 10.29 4.04 4.71
N SER A 35 9.22 4.67 5.21
CA SER A 35 8.18 4.06 6.05
C SER A 35 7.42 2.97 5.27
N VAL A 36 7.09 3.25 4.01
CA VAL A 36 6.44 2.27 3.13
C VAL A 36 7.44 1.18 2.73
N ALA A 37 8.68 1.56 2.41
CA ALA A 37 9.72 0.65 1.96
C ALA A 37 9.96 -0.51 2.93
N TYR A 38 10.16 -0.21 4.23
CA TYR A 38 10.47 -1.24 5.21
C TYR A 38 9.28 -2.20 5.40
N LYS A 39 8.03 -1.71 5.42
CA LYS A 39 6.84 -2.56 5.58
C LYS A 39 6.70 -3.55 4.42
N VAL A 40 6.93 -3.08 3.19
CA VAL A 40 6.93 -3.94 2.01
C VAL A 40 8.04 -5.00 2.08
N VAL A 41 9.26 -4.62 2.49
CA VAL A 41 10.37 -5.56 2.63
C VAL A 41 10.07 -6.65 3.67
N ILE A 42 9.57 -6.25 4.85
CA ILE A 42 9.18 -7.19 5.91
C ILE A 42 8.07 -8.12 5.42
N SER A 43 7.03 -7.59 4.77
CA SER A 43 5.96 -8.41 4.20
C SER A 43 6.46 -9.42 3.18
N LEU A 44 7.32 -9.02 2.25
CA LEU A 44 7.89 -9.93 1.24
C LEU A 44 8.72 -11.03 1.89
N PHE A 45 9.48 -10.70 2.92
CA PHE A 45 10.26 -11.67 3.68
C PHE A 45 9.35 -12.69 4.38
N THR A 46 8.31 -12.24 5.08
CA THR A 46 7.35 -13.13 5.76
C THR A 46 6.59 -14.00 4.76
N ILE A 47 6.16 -13.47 3.62
CA ILE A 47 5.55 -14.27 2.53
C ILE A 47 6.49 -15.39 2.07
N GLY A 48 7.78 -15.09 1.89
CA GLY A 48 8.79 -16.09 1.52
C GLY A 48 8.90 -17.22 2.53
N ILE A 49 8.85 -16.90 3.83
CA ILE A 49 8.85 -17.89 4.91
C ILE A 49 7.56 -18.70 4.93
N SER A 50 6.39 -18.06 4.85
CA SER A 50 5.09 -18.76 4.85
C SER A 50 4.94 -19.69 3.64
N CYS A 51 5.48 -19.31 2.48
CA CYS A 51 5.61 -20.19 1.31
C CYS A 51 6.45 -21.43 1.62
N TYR A 52 7.60 -21.25 2.28
CA TYR A 52 8.52 -22.34 2.62
C TYR A 52 7.88 -23.38 3.56
N PHE A 53 7.03 -22.93 4.49
CA PHE A 53 6.29 -23.81 5.41
C PHE A 53 4.91 -24.27 4.89
N GLU A 54 4.58 -23.99 3.62
CA GLU A 54 3.30 -24.32 2.97
C GLU A 54 2.06 -23.80 3.73
N GLN A 55 2.18 -22.63 4.36
CA GLN A 55 1.14 -22.00 5.16
C GLN A 55 0.23 -21.12 4.30
N TRP A 56 -0.64 -21.77 3.51
CA TRP A 56 -1.48 -21.06 2.53
C TRP A 56 -2.48 -20.07 3.16
N ILE A 57 -3.02 -20.36 4.34
CA ILE A 57 -3.98 -19.44 5.01
C ILE A 57 -3.25 -18.17 5.48
N ASP A 58 -2.13 -18.36 6.18
CA ASP A 58 -1.27 -17.30 6.70
C ASP A 58 -0.74 -16.42 5.56
N LEU A 59 -0.30 -17.04 4.47
CA LEU A 59 0.14 -16.35 3.26
C LEU A 59 -0.96 -15.45 2.68
N MET A 60 -2.20 -15.95 2.58
CA MET A 60 -3.33 -15.15 2.08
C MET A 60 -3.64 -13.98 3.02
N ALA A 61 -3.58 -14.21 4.34
CA ALA A 61 -3.77 -13.14 5.32
C ALA A 61 -2.70 -12.05 5.16
N ILE A 62 -1.42 -12.42 5.08
CA ILE A 62 -0.29 -11.48 4.89
C ILE A 62 -0.46 -10.69 3.59
N LEU A 63 -0.84 -11.35 2.48
CA LEU A 63 -1.07 -10.68 1.20
C LEU A 63 -2.19 -9.64 1.29
N ILE A 64 -3.32 -9.99 1.91
CA ILE A 64 -4.47 -9.10 2.05
C ILE A 64 -4.11 -7.88 2.90
N VAL A 65 -3.54 -8.08 4.09
CA VAL A 65 -3.23 -6.97 4.99
C VAL A 65 -2.10 -6.09 4.47
N THR A 66 -1.10 -6.68 3.80
CA THR A 66 -0.04 -5.91 3.14
C THR A 66 -0.60 -5.08 1.99
N GLY A 67 -1.47 -5.68 1.16
CA GLY A 67 -2.12 -4.97 0.06
C GLY A 67 -2.99 -3.80 0.54
N LEU A 68 -3.74 -4.00 1.63
CA LEU A 68 -4.58 -2.96 2.23
C LEU A 68 -3.73 -1.83 2.85
N MET A 69 -2.70 -2.17 3.62
CA MET A 69 -1.77 -1.20 4.21
C MET A 69 -1.10 -0.37 3.12
N LEU A 70 -0.59 -1.01 2.06
CA LEU A 70 0.07 -0.32 0.96
C LEU A 70 -0.89 0.57 0.16
N ALA A 71 -2.12 0.10 -0.08
CA ALA A 71 -3.15 0.92 -0.73
C ALA A 71 -3.48 2.16 0.10
N SER A 72 -3.57 2.00 1.42
CA SER A 72 -3.85 3.12 2.32
C SER A 72 -2.72 4.15 2.35
N GLU A 73 -1.46 3.73 2.40
CA GLU A 73 -0.28 4.62 2.28
C GLU A 73 -0.27 5.39 0.95
N LEU A 74 -0.58 4.71 -0.16
CA LEU A 74 -0.67 5.33 -1.48
C LEU A 74 -1.79 6.39 -1.53
N PHE A 75 -2.93 6.10 -0.91
CA PHE A 75 -4.01 7.08 -0.81
C PHE A 75 -3.63 8.26 0.07
N ASN A 76 -2.96 8.02 1.21
CA ASN A 76 -2.50 9.11 2.06
C ASN A 76 -1.54 10.05 1.34
N SER A 77 -0.51 9.49 0.70
CA SER A 77 0.45 10.26 -0.10
C SER A 77 -0.24 11.04 -1.23
N SER A 78 -1.25 10.44 -1.86
CA SER A 78 -2.00 11.10 -2.94
C SER A 78 -2.85 12.26 -2.44
N ILE A 79 -3.51 12.09 -1.28
CA ILE A 79 -4.34 13.13 -0.66
C ILE A 79 -3.45 14.29 -0.19
N GLU A 80 -2.34 13.99 0.49
CA GLU A 80 -1.35 14.99 0.89
C GLU A 80 -0.84 15.80 -0.30
N ALA A 81 -0.42 15.13 -1.38
CA ALA A 81 0.07 15.78 -2.59
C ALA A 81 -0.99 16.67 -3.27
N ILE A 82 -2.27 16.25 -3.25
CA ILE A 82 -3.38 17.07 -3.77
C ILE A 82 -3.58 18.30 -2.88
N CYS A 83 -3.59 18.13 -1.56
CA CYS A 83 -3.73 19.24 -0.61
C CYS A 83 -2.61 20.27 -0.75
N ASP A 84 -1.36 19.82 -0.86
CA ASP A 84 -0.18 20.67 -1.04
C ASP A 84 -0.17 21.39 -2.39
N PHE A 85 -0.75 20.77 -3.41
CA PHE A 85 -0.89 21.39 -4.72
C PHE A 85 -1.99 22.46 -4.75
N LEU A 86 -3.10 22.25 -4.01
CA LEU A 86 -4.27 23.13 -4.06
C LEU A 86 -4.11 24.40 -3.20
N VAL A 87 -3.45 24.30 -2.04
CA VAL A 87 -3.33 25.42 -1.11
C VAL A 87 -1.91 25.52 -0.60
N THR A 88 -1.27 26.64 -0.90
CA THR A 88 0.12 26.93 -0.53
C THR A 88 0.28 27.61 0.83
N GLU A 89 -0.79 28.17 1.40
CA GLU A 89 -0.80 28.77 2.74
C GLU A 89 -1.41 27.81 3.77
N GLU A 90 -0.93 27.85 5.02
CA GLU A 90 -1.46 26.97 6.06
C GLU A 90 -2.96 27.23 6.30
N ASN A 91 -3.77 26.19 6.13
CA ASN A 91 -5.20 26.21 6.34
C ASN A 91 -5.61 25.09 7.29
N GLU A 92 -6.21 25.46 8.43
CA GLU A 92 -6.63 24.54 9.48
C GLU A 92 -7.54 23.41 8.95
N LYS A 93 -8.42 23.71 7.99
CA LYS A 93 -9.31 22.70 7.39
C LYS A 93 -8.55 21.64 6.58
N ILE A 94 -7.44 22.04 5.95
CA ILE A 94 -6.57 21.10 5.22
C ILE A 94 -5.78 20.23 6.18
N GLY A 95 -5.35 20.81 7.31
CA GLY A 95 -4.78 20.04 8.42
C GLY A 95 -5.70 18.89 8.82
N VAL A 96 -6.98 19.18 9.10
CA VAL A 96 -7.97 18.15 9.46
C VAL A 96 -8.13 17.06 8.38
N ILE A 97 -8.11 17.42 7.09
CA ILE A 97 -8.20 16.44 6.00
C ILE A 97 -6.98 15.52 5.97
N LYS A 98 -5.77 16.10 6.12
CA LYS A 98 -4.51 15.33 6.21
C LYS A 98 -4.51 14.42 7.43
N ASP A 99 -4.97 14.91 8.58
CA ASP A 99 -5.04 14.13 9.82
C ASP A 99 -5.97 12.92 9.69
N ILE A 100 -7.15 13.09 9.06
CA ILE A 100 -8.08 11.99 8.80
C ILE A 100 -7.45 10.95 7.85
N SER A 101 -6.76 11.42 6.82
CA SER A 101 -6.06 10.56 5.87
C SER A 101 -4.96 9.75 6.55
N ALA A 102 -4.11 10.41 7.33
CA ALA A 102 -3.05 9.78 8.11
C ALA A 102 -3.61 8.78 9.14
N ALA A 103 -4.73 9.11 9.79
CA ALA A 103 -5.41 8.22 10.73
C ALA A 103 -5.92 6.94 10.05
N ALA A 104 -6.48 7.04 8.84
CA ALA A 104 -6.91 5.88 8.07
C ALA A 104 -5.74 4.94 7.76
N THR A 105 -4.58 5.51 7.37
CA THR A 105 -3.35 4.75 7.18
C THR A 105 -2.81 4.14 8.46
N GLY A 106 -2.87 4.86 9.57
CA GLY A 106 -2.52 4.35 10.90
C GLY A 106 -3.33 3.11 11.28
N VAL A 107 -4.64 3.10 11.01
CA VAL A 107 -5.50 1.93 11.24
C VAL A 107 -5.08 0.74 10.37
N ALA A 108 -4.80 0.97 9.09
CA ALA A 108 -4.35 -0.10 8.18
C ALA A 108 -2.99 -0.68 8.61
N ILE A 109 -2.06 0.16 9.05
CA ILE A 109 -0.76 -0.26 9.60
C ILE A 109 -0.95 -1.07 10.88
N LEU A 110 -1.87 -0.67 11.76
CA LEU A 110 -2.11 -1.40 13.01
C LEU A 110 -2.61 -2.82 12.73
N VAL A 111 -3.57 -2.98 11.81
CA VAL A 111 -4.06 -4.30 11.40
C VAL A 111 -2.95 -5.15 10.79
N TRP A 112 -2.15 -4.55 9.90
CA TRP A 112 -0.98 -5.21 9.32
C TRP A 112 0.00 -5.68 10.41
N LEU A 113 0.32 -4.82 11.37
CA LEU A 113 1.25 -5.12 12.45
C LEU A 113 0.76 -6.27 13.33
N LEU A 114 -0.53 -6.30 13.68
CA LEU A 114 -1.12 -7.38 14.48
C LEU A 114 -1.01 -8.73 13.77
N VAL A 115 -1.29 -8.77 12.46
CA VAL A 115 -1.14 -10.00 11.66
C VAL A 115 0.33 -10.40 11.59
N MET A 116 1.25 -9.48 11.33
CA MET A 116 2.68 -9.81 11.26
C MET A 116 3.21 -10.36 12.59
N VAL A 117 2.80 -9.79 13.72
CA VAL A 117 3.16 -10.29 15.05
C VAL A 117 2.62 -11.70 15.29
N TYR A 118 1.36 -11.95 14.93
CA TYR A 118 0.74 -13.28 15.01
C TYR A 118 1.51 -14.30 14.17
N GLU A 119 1.85 -13.94 12.92
CA GLU A 119 2.57 -14.82 12.01
C GLU A 119 3.99 -15.13 12.49
N TYR A 120 4.71 -14.12 12.99
CA TYR A 120 6.03 -14.37 13.57
C TYR A 120 5.96 -15.30 14.79
N TYR A 121 4.94 -15.15 15.63
CA TYR A 121 4.72 -16.06 16.76
C TYR A 121 4.44 -17.49 16.28
N HIS A 122 3.56 -17.63 15.27
CA HIS A 122 3.20 -18.93 14.72
C HIS A 122 4.39 -19.64 14.06
N ILE A 123 5.19 -18.92 13.27
CA ILE A 123 6.44 -19.42 12.68
C ILE A 123 7.44 -19.82 13.77
N PHE A 124 7.61 -18.99 14.80
CA PHE A 124 8.55 -19.26 15.89
C PHE A 124 8.22 -20.57 16.62
N GLN A 125 6.94 -20.78 16.95
CA GLN A 125 6.49 -22.02 17.58
C GLN A 125 6.78 -23.25 16.73
N ARG A 126 6.76 -23.12 15.40
CA ARG A 126 7.00 -24.23 14.48
C ARG A 126 8.47 -24.55 14.25
N VAL A 127 9.33 -23.55 14.38
CA VAL A 127 10.79 -23.71 14.24
C VAL A 127 11.41 -24.28 15.53
N PHE A 128 10.88 -23.91 16.69
CA PHE A 128 11.46 -24.24 18.00
C PHE A 128 10.61 -25.19 18.86
N GLY A 129 9.43 -25.59 18.41
CA GLY A 129 8.55 -26.58 19.06
C GLY A 129 8.48 -27.87 18.27
#